data_AF-A0A1E1MK22-F1
#
_entry.id   AF-A0A1E1MK22-F1
#
_cell.length_a   1.000
_cell.length_b   1.000
_cell.length_c   1.000
_cell.angle_alpha   90.00
_cell.angle_beta   90.00
_cell.angle_gamma   90.00
#
_symmetry.space_group_name_H-M   'P 1'
#
loop_
_entity.id
_entity.type
_entity.pdbx_description
1 polymer ?
#
loop_
_entity_poly.entity_id
_entity_poly.type
_entity_poly.pdbx_seq_one_letter_code
_entity_poly.pdbx_strand_id
1 'polypeptide(L)'
;MCDYEDFKFTCNHTSTKLLSYCHFARTDPYHQCFGVKVTKHTWFQSMLCPPCEAYRAACVAMGKMCDFIKDLHIYIHRESKISFPRLAACLFKMKEKQ
;
A
#
# COMPACT_ATOMS: atom_id res chain seq x y z
N MET A 1 0.64 19.42 14.68
CA MET A 1 0.83 18.04 14.20
C MET A 1 0.21 17.91 12.82
N CYS A 2 0.67 16.98 12.00
CA CYS A 2 0.07 16.76 10.69
C CYS A 2 -1.15 15.84 10.85
N ASP A 3 -2.21 16.15 10.12
CA ASP A 3 -3.46 15.41 10.17
C ASP A 3 -3.52 14.40 9.02
N TYR A 4 -3.99 13.20 9.32
CA TYR A 4 -4.08 12.10 8.37
C TYR A 4 -5.46 11.44 8.41
N GLU A 5 -5.81 10.80 7.31
CA GLU A 5 -6.92 9.85 7.19
C GLU A 5 -6.36 8.46 6.97
N ASP A 6 -6.95 7.47 7.64
CA ASP A 6 -6.63 6.06 7.43
C ASP A 6 -7.81 5.36 6.73
N PHE A 7 -7.49 4.51 5.76
CA PHE A 7 -8.44 3.71 4.98
C PHE A 7 -8.17 2.24 5.26
N LYS A 8 -9.15 1.54 5.83
CA LYS A 8 -9.10 0.11 6.12
C LYS A 8 -9.87 -0.64 5.05
N PHE A 9 -9.22 -1.62 4.43
CA PHE A 9 -9.80 -2.43 3.38
C PHE A 9 -10.19 -3.82 3.89
N THR A 10 -11.05 -4.51 3.16
CA THR A 10 -11.50 -5.88 3.51
C THR A 10 -10.37 -6.91 3.51
N CYS A 11 -9.29 -6.64 2.79
CA CYS A 11 -8.06 -7.46 2.81
C CYS A 11 -7.16 -7.20 4.03
N ASN A 12 -7.65 -6.50 5.07
CA ASN A 12 -6.92 -6.12 6.28
C ASN A 12 -5.69 -5.22 6.05
N HIS A 13 -5.58 -4.63 4.86
CA HIS A 13 -4.58 -3.60 4.58
C HIS A 13 -5.09 -2.24 5.01
N THR A 14 -4.17 -1.36 5.38
CA THR A 14 -4.47 0.04 5.71
C THR A 14 -3.67 0.96 4.80
N SER A 15 -4.31 1.98 4.25
CA SER A 15 -3.65 3.09 3.54
C SER A 15 -3.83 4.37 4.33
N THR A 16 -2.83 5.26 4.29
CA THR A 16 -2.90 6.56 4.97
C THR A 16 -2.78 7.68 3.94
N LYS A 17 -3.66 8.67 4.04
CA LYS A 17 -3.58 9.92 3.29
C LYS A 17 -3.34 11.10 4.23
N LEU A 18 -2.48 12.03 3.83
CA LEU A 18 -2.31 13.28 4.54
C LEU A 18 -3.47 14.24 4.21
N LEU A 19 -4.09 14.81 5.24
CA LEU A 19 -5.10 15.87 5.11
C LEU A 19 -4.50 17.26 5.20
N SER A 20 -3.71 17.50 6.24
CA SER A 20 -3.22 18.83 6.56
C SER A 20 -1.79 18.77 7.08
N TYR A 21 -0.96 19.69 6.60
CA TYR A 21 0.36 19.92 7.16
C TYR A 21 0.27 20.78 8.41
N CYS A 22 1.06 20.42 9.43
CA CYS A 22 1.28 21.29 10.57
C CYS A 22 2.03 22.57 10.16
N HIS A 23 2.06 23.57 11.04
CA HIS A 23 2.76 24.83 10.80
C HIS A 23 4.21 24.61 10.34
N PHE A 24 4.96 23.75 11.06
CA PHE A 24 6.36 23.45 10.73
C PHE A 24 6.53 22.75 9.38
N ALA A 25 5.74 21.69 9.13
CA ALA A 25 5.83 20.92 7.90
C ALA A 25 5.30 21.68 6.67
N ARG A 26 4.47 22.70 6.85
CA ARG A 26 4.02 23.58 5.75
C ARG A 26 5.14 24.51 5.28
N THR A 27 6.05 24.88 6.18
CA THR A 27 7.14 25.83 5.90
C THR A 27 8.43 25.11 5.48
N ASP A 28 8.59 23.83 5.81
CA ASP A 28 9.76 23.04 5.42
C ASP A 28 9.75 22.72 3.90
N PRO A 29 10.85 22.93 3.15
CA PRO A 29 10.92 22.61 1.72
C PRO A 29 10.61 21.15 1.39
N TYR A 30 10.97 20.23 2.28
CA TYR A 30 10.73 18.80 2.13
C TYR A 30 9.44 18.33 2.81
N HIS A 31 8.67 19.27 3.37
CA HIS A 31 7.47 19.04 4.14
C HIS A 31 7.64 17.99 5.25
N GLN A 32 8.83 17.93 5.84
CA GLN A 32 9.16 16.98 6.88
C GLN A 32 8.44 17.34 8.18
N CYS A 33 7.83 16.32 8.79
CA CYS A 33 7.20 16.43 10.09
C CYS A 33 7.85 15.43 11.04
N PHE A 34 8.53 15.95 12.06
CA PHE A 34 9.09 15.14 13.17
C PHE A 34 8.13 15.05 14.37
N GLY A 35 6.94 15.65 14.26
CA GLY A 35 5.91 15.59 15.28
C GLY A 35 5.06 14.32 15.19
N VAL A 36 4.22 14.11 16.20
CA VAL A 36 3.29 12.97 16.26
C VAL A 36 2.31 13.00 15.08
N LYS A 37 2.07 11.83 14.47
CA LYS A 37 1.04 11.59 13.45
C LYS A 37 -0.34 11.58 14.13
N VAL A 38 -1.27 12.42 13.68
CA VAL A 38 -2.66 12.43 14.18
C VAL A 38 -3.60 11.89 13.10
N THR A 39 -4.25 10.76 13.36
CA THR A 39 -5.33 10.25 12.50
C THR A 39 -6.65 10.92 12.90
N LYS A 40 -7.25 11.67 11.98
CA LYS A 40 -8.54 12.36 12.19
C LYS A 40 -9.74 11.46 11.89
N HIS A 41 -9.67 10.74 10.78
CA HIS A 41 -10.74 9.84 10.36
C HIS A 41 -10.20 8.47 9.97
N THR A 42 -11.01 7.46 10.22
CA THR A 42 -10.77 6.09 9.75
C THR A 42 -11.97 5.67 8.92
N TRP A 43 -11.72 5.36 7.66
CA TRP A 43 -12.74 4.95 6.70
C TRP A 43 -12.62 3.45 6.45
N PHE A 44 -13.74 2.73 6.55
CA PHE A 44 -13.81 1.34 6.14
C PHE A 44 -14.31 1.25 4.72
N GLN A 45 -13.53 0.59 3.86
CA GLN A 45 -13.90 0.34 2.48
C GLN A 45 -14.24 -1.13 2.29
N SER A 46 -15.36 -1.40 1.62
CA SER A 46 -15.81 -2.75 1.25
C SER A 46 -15.01 -3.36 0.10
N MET A 47 -14.09 -2.60 -0.51
CA MET A 47 -13.22 -3.04 -1.59
C MET A 47 -11.86 -3.55 -1.11
N LEU A 48 -11.15 -4.24 -2.00
CA LEU A 48 -9.76 -4.62 -1.81
C LEU A 48 -8.86 -3.38 -1.98
N CYS A 49 -7.68 -3.40 -1.37
CA CYS A 49 -6.70 -2.35 -1.64
C CYS A 49 -6.17 -2.47 -3.09
N PRO A 50 -5.66 -1.38 -3.70
CA PRO A 50 -5.23 -1.40 -5.10
C PRO A 50 -4.18 -2.49 -5.44
N PRO A 51 -3.20 -2.81 -4.57
CA PRO A 51 -2.29 -3.94 -4.81
C PRO A 51 -3.00 -5.30 -4.85
N CYS A 52 -3.94 -5.55 -3.94
CA CYS A 52 -4.70 -6.80 -3.91
C CYS A 52 -5.66 -6.91 -5.08
N GLU A 53 -6.25 -5.80 -5.51
CA GLU A 53 -7.09 -5.75 -6.71
C GLU A 53 -6.29 -6.03 -7.97
N ALA A 54 -5.10 -5.42 -8.11
CA ALA A 54 -4.19 -5.69 -9.22
C ALA A 54 -3.74 -7.16 -9.26
N TYR A 55 -3.42 -7.75 -8.10
CA TYR A 55 -3.09 -9.17 -8.00
C TYR A 55 -4.26 -10.05 -8.44
N ARG A 56 -5.48 -9.78 -7.94
CA ARG A 56 -6.69 -10.50 -8.33
C ARG A 56 -6.93 -10.39 -9.85
N ALA A 57 -6.83 -9.19 -10.43
CA ALA A 57 -6.99 -8.98 -11.86
C ALA A 57 -5.96 -9.76 -12.69
N ALA A 58 -4.69 -9.75 -12.26
CA ALA A 58 -3.63 -10.50 -12.92
C ALA A 58 -3.86 -12.03 -12.83
N CYS A 59 -4.33 -12.54 -11.69
CA CYS A 59 -4.63 -13.96 -11.53
C CYS A 59 -5.81 -14.41 -12.39
N VAL A 60 -6.86 -13.59 -12.49
CA VAL A 60 -7.99 -13.84 -13.39
C VAL A 60 -7.52 -13.88 -14.84
N ALA A 61 -6.65 -12.95 -15.26
CA ALA A 61 -6.08 -12.93 -16.61
C ALA A 61 -5.19 -14.13 -16.93
N MET A 62 -4.50 -14.70 -15.92
CA MET A 62 -3.57 -15.83 -16.08
C MET A 62 -4.23 -17.21 -15.91
N GLY A 63 -5.55 -17.29 -15.64
CA GLY A 63 -6.28 -18.55 -15.57
C GLY A 63 -5.85 -19.50 -14.44
N LYS A 64 -5.17 -19.00 -13.40
CA LYS A 64 -4.75 -19.80 -12.25
C LYS A 64 -5.52 -19.40 -11.00
N MET A 65 -6.06 -20.42 -10.34
CA MET A 65 -6.73 -20.34 -9.04
C MET A 65 -5.71 -19.86 -7.99
N CYS A 66 -5.74 -18.56 -7.69
CA CYS A 66 -4.83 -17.90 -6.78
C CYS A 66 -5.26 -18.12 -5.31
N ASP A 67 -5.25 -19.38 -4.88
CA ASP A 67 -5.64 -19.75 -3.51
C ASP A 67 -4.46 -19.87 -2.53
N PHE A 68 -3.22 -19.94 -3.03
CA PHE A 68 -2.09 -20.39 -2.21
C PHE A 68 -1.19 -19.31 -1.59
N ILE A 69 -1.41 -18.02 -1.86
CA ILE A 69 -0.52 -16.96 -1.35
C ILE A 69 -1.32 -15.84 -0.67
N LYS A 70 -2.19 -16.22 0.26
CA LYS A 70 -2.74 -15.26 1.23
C LYS A 70 -1.72 -14.95 2.34
N ASP A 71 -0.87 -15.91 2.70
CA ASP A 71 0.00 -15.78 3.88
C ASP A 71 1.35 -15.07 3.62
N LEU A 72 1.94 -15.18 2.42
CA LEU A 72 3.24 -14.54 2.14
C LEU A 72 3.12 -13.06 1.72
N HIS A 73 1.97 -12.63 1.20
CA HIS A 73 1.77 -11.22 0.80
C HIS A 73 1.57 -10.29 2.01
N ILE A 74 1.13 -10.83 3.15
CA ILE A 74 0.91 -10.10 4.40
C ILE A 74 2.22 -9.57 5.00
N TYR A 75 3.37 -10.20 4.70
CA TYR A 75 4.66 -9.82 5.29
C TYR A 75 5.37 -8.66 4.58
N ILE A 76 5.09 -8.40 3.30
CA ILE A 76 5.85 -7.41 2.51
C ILE A 76 5.28 -5.99 2.64
N HIS A 77 4.01 -5.82 3.01
CA HIS A 77 3.35 -4.49 3.04
C HIS A 77 3.27 -3.84 4.42
N ARG A 78 3.70 -4.50 5.51
CA ARG A 78 3.53 -3.96 6.87
C ARG A 78 4.53 -2.86 7.25
N GLU A 79 5.71 -2.76 6.61
CA GLU A 79 6.75 -1.83 7.09
C GLU A 79 7.45 -0.94 6.05
N SER A 80 7.20 -1.08 4.75
CA SER A 80 8.11 -0.44 3.80
C SER A 80 7.40 0.38 2.74
N LYS A 81 7.72 1.67 2.75
CA LYS A 81 7.73 2.60 1.61
C LYS A 81 8.54 2.03 0.44
N ILE A 82 8.15 0.89 -0.12
CA ILE A 82 8.76 0.33 -1.33
C ILE A 82 7.83 0.68 -2.48
N SER A 83 8.32 1.61 -3.28
CA SER A 83 7.79 1.96 -4.57
C SER A 83 7.57 0.71 -5.42
N PHE A 84 6.56 0.78 -6.28
CA PHE A 84 6.09 -0.27 -7.18
C PHE A 84 7.10 -0.84 -8.22
N PRO A 85 8.28 -0.27 -8.57
CA PRO A 85 9.03 -0.83 -9.70
C PRO A 85 9.83 -2.10 -9.36
N ARG A 86 9.92 -2.52 -8.09
CA ARG A 86 10.73 -3.70 -7.70
C ARG A 86 10.05 -5.05 -7.94
N LEU A 87 8.72 -5.11 -7.95
CA LEU A 87 7.96 -6.34 -8.22
C LEU A 87 8.01 -6.73 -9.71
N ALA A 88 8.03 -5.74 -10.62
CA ALA A 88 8.16 -5.98 -12.05
C ALA A 88 9.51 -6.64 -12.42
N ALA A 89 10.60 -6.27 -11.73
CA ALA A 89 11.92 -6.86 -11.96
C ALA A 89 12.00 -8.34 -11.55
N CYS A 90 11.21 -8.77 -10.57
CA CYS A 90 11.20 -10.17 -10.13
C CYS A 90 10.43 -11.08 -11.09
N LEU A 91 9.37 -10.56 -11.73
CA LEU A 91 8.63 -11.29 -12.77
C LEU A 91 9.46 -11.45 -14.06
N PHE A 92 10.32 -10.50 -14.40
CA PHE A 92 11.19 -10.60 -15.58
C PHE A 92 12.23 -11.74 -15.47
N LYS A 93 12.84 -11.92 -14.29
CA LYS A 93 13.83 -13.00 -14.06
C LYS A 93 13.28 -14.42 -14.16
N MET A 94 11.96 -14.61 -14.07
CA MET A 94 11.34 -15.93 -14.18
C MET A 94 11.06 -16.35 -15.63
N LYS A 95 11.13 -15.41 -16.58
CA LYS A 95 10.81 -15.66 -18.00
C LYS A 95 12.04 -16.01 -18.86
N GLU A 96 13.26 -15.82 -18.35
CA GLU A 96 14.52 -16.11 -19.06
C GLU A 96 15.08 -17.53 -18.81
N LYS A 97 14.36 -18.39 -18.08
CA LYS A 97 14.76 -19.79 -17.82
C LYS A 97 13.81 -20.82 -18.44
N GLN A 98 13.26 -20.52 -19.61
CA GLN A 98 12.62 -21.52 -20.48
C GLN A 98 13.36 -21.58 -21.81
#